data_AF-A0A3S5GY49-F1
#
_entry.id   AF-A0A3S5GY49-F1
#
_cell.length_a   1.000
_cell.length_b   1.000
_cell.length_c   1.000
_cell.angle_alpha   90.00
_cell.angle_beta   90.00
_cell.angle_gamma   90.00
#
_symmetry.space_group_name_H-M   'P 1'
#
loop_
_entity.id
_entity.type
_entity.pdbx_description
1 polymer ?
#
loop_
_entity_poly.entity_id
_entity_poly.type
_entity_poly.pdbx_seq_one_letter_code
_entity_poly.pdbx_strand_id
1 'polypeptide(L)'
;ACRPDLIAEVTGLLAELNVCADMLCHPTGAPDEKRVDIAFTLPAGELRRARHLLEQFVASTGKGEMRTSGGLAKVSLVGIGLRSHPGIAAHLCRSLTQHGIAVSGLAVNELRISCLVDERMAEKAINVLHEAFGLGPSSERSKGDDGEASQPPSAASTTRRGGSRGMNGSNGSNGSNGSNGANGSNGSQVGVDTPE
;
A
#
# COMPACT_ATOMS: atom_id res chain seq x y z
N ALA A 1 -8.99 -25.79 25.38
CA ALA A 1 -10.06 -24.77 25.38
C ALA A 1 -9.65 -23.64 24.46
N CYS A 2 -10.59 -23.02 23.74
CA CYS A 2 -10.33 -21.83 22.92
C CYS A 2 -9.74 -20.71 23.81
N ARG A 3 -8.62 -20.11 23.40
CA ARG A 3 -7.90 -19.05 24.13
C ARG A 3 -8.06 -17.69 23.41
N PRO A 4 -9.26 -17.07 23.47
CA PRO A 4 -9.49 -15.77 22.81
C PRO A 4 -8.67 -14.62 23.42
N ASP A 5 -8.19 -14.81 24.65
CA ASP A 5 -7.33 -13.91 25.41
C ASP A 5 -5.95 -13.70 24.76
N LEU A 6 -5.47 -14.64 23.94
CA LEU A 6 -4.16 -14.54 23.27
C LEU A 6 -4.06 -13.29 22.37
N ILE A 7 -5.16 -12.85 21.77
CA ILE A 7 -5.17 -11.62 20.96
C ILE A 7 -4.92 -10.40 21.86
N ALA A 8 -5.56 -10.36 23.03
CA ALA A 8 -5.38 -9.28 23.99
C ALA A 8 -3.96 -9.28 24.55
N GLU A 9 -3.40 -10.46 24.86
CA GLU A 9 -2.03 -10.59 25.35
C GLU A 9 -0.99 -10.14 24.31
N VAL A 10 -1.10 -10.59 23.05
CA VAL A 10 -0.18 -10.18 21.96
C VAL A 10 -0.28 -8.67 21.69
N THR A 11 -1.49 -8.13 21.60
CA THR A 11 -1.67 -6.69 21.36
C THR A 11 -1.21 -5.84 22.55
N GLY A 12 -1.40 -6.33 23.78
CA GLY A 12 -0.84 -5.73 24.99
C GLY A 12 0.68 -5.67 24.97
N LEU A 13 1.33 -6.78 24.60
CA LEU A 13 2.78 -6.86 24.46
C LEU A 13 3.32 -5.87 23.40
N LEU A 14 2.65 -5.75 22.25
CA LEU A 14 3.01 -4.76 21.24
C LEU A 14 2.87 -3.33 21.76
N ALA A 15 1.85 -3.05 22.57
CA ALA A 15 1.63 -1.75 23.18
C ALA A 15 2.72 -1.41 24.22
N GLU A 16 3.10 -2.37 25.08
CA GLU A 16 4.21 -2.20 26.05
C GLU A 16 5.54 -1.86 25.36
N LEU A 17 5.74 -2.39 24.15
CA LEU A 17 6.91 -2.12 23.33
C LEU A 17 6.83 -0.83 22.53
N ASN A 18 5.70 -0.11 22.58
CA ASN A 18 5.40 1.04 21.74
C ASN A 18 5.56 0.71 20.24
N VAL A 19 5.10 -0.48 19.85
CA VAL A 19 5.14 -1.01 18.49
C VAL A 19 3.74 -1.00 17.88
N CYS A 20 3.55 -0.26 16.80
CA CYS A 20 2.30 -0.29 16.04
C CYS A 20 2.35 -1.35 14.94
N ALA A 21 1.43 -2.32 15.00
CA ALA A 21 1.16 -3.21 13.87
C ALA A 21 0.44 -2.44 12.76
N ASP A 22 0.84 -2.67 11.52
CA ASP A 22 0.24 -2.02 10.35
C ASP A 22 -0.98 -2.80 9.85
N MET A 23 -0.79 -4.09 9.56
CA MET A 23 -1.87 -5.05 9.36
C MET A 23 -1.87 -6.03 10.53
N LEU A 24 -3.05 -6.35 11.06
CA LEU A 24 -3.26 -7.45 12.00
C LEU A 24 -4.46 -8.26 11.54
N CYS A 25 -4.27 -9.56 11.37
CA CYS A 25 -5.31 -10.51 11.03
C CYS A 25 -5.30 -11.68 12.01
N HIS A 26 -6.51 -12.04 12.44
CA HIS A 26 -6.77 -13.23 13.24
C HIS A 26 -7.83 -14.02 12.48
N PRO A 27 -7.43 -14.94 11.58
CA PRO A 27 -8.39 -15.79 10.90
C PRO A 27 -9.07 -16.69 11.93
N THR A 28 -10.39 -16.78 11.86
CA THR A 28 -11.14 -17.77 12.63
C THR A 28 -10.86 -19.14 12.01
N GLY A 29 -10.30 -20.05 12.80
CA GLY A 29 -10.11 -21.44 12.41
C GLY A 29 -11.44 -22.18 12.22
N ALA A 30 -11.38 -23.45 11.83
CA ALA A 30 -12.59 -24.28 11.77
C ALA A 30 -13.25 -24.35 13.17
N PRO A 31 -14.58 -24.60 13.28
CA PRO A 31 -15.28 -24.60 14.57
C PRO A 31 -14.67 -25.51 15.64
N ASP A 32 -14.05 -26.61 15.22
CA ASP A 32 -13.39 -27.60 16.09
C ASP A 32 -11.87 -27.39 16.22
N GLU A 33 -11.33 -26.40 15.51
CA GLU A 33 -9.91 -26.07 15.53
C GLU A 33 -9.60 -25.27 16.80
N LYS A 34 -8.84 -25.88 17.71
CA LYS A 34 -8.40 -25.24 18.94
C LYS A 34 -7.17 -24.33 18.73
N ARG A 35 -6.85 -23.97 17.48
CA ARG A 35 -5.65 -23.20 17.10
C ARG A 35 -6.00 -21.73 16.94
N VAL A 36 -5.14 -20.87 17.47
CA VAL A 36 -5.26 -19.41 17.33
C VAL A 36 -4.11 -18.93 16.45
N ASP A 37 -4.47 -18.43 15.27
CA ASP A 37 -3.53 -17.76 14.37
C ASP A 37 -3.62 -16.25 14.54
N ILE A 38 -2.47 -15.61 14.72
CA ILE A 38 -2.37 -14.15 14.71
C ILE A 38 -1.23 -13.81 13.76
N ALA A 39 -1.54 -13.13 12.67
CA ALA A 39 -0.54 -12.62 11.74
C ALA A 39 -0.60 -11.10 11.69
N PHE A 40 0.57 -10.47 11.69
CA PHE A 40 0.66 -9.02 11.62
C PHE A 40 1.93 -8.57 10.92
N THR A 41 1.91 -7.34 10.41
CA THR A 41 3.07 -6.71 9.77
C THR A 41 3.68 -5.66 10.66
N LEU A 42 5.01 -5.62 10.69
CA LEU A 42 5.81 -4.64 11.40
C LEU A 42 6.85 -4.03 10.46
N PRO A 43 7.19 -2.74 10.62
CA PRO A 43 8.41 -2.21 10.03
C PRO A 43 9.62 -3.02 10.46
N ALA A 44 10.62 -3.15 9.60
CA ALA A 44 11.79 -4.00 9.87
C ALA A 44 12.54 -3.62 11.15
N GLY A 45 12.60 -2.33 11.46
CA GLY A 45 13.17 -1.84 12.72
C GLY A 45 12.40 -2.30 13.96
N GLU A 46 11.07 -2.28 13.90
CA GLU A 46 10.20 -2.71 14.99
C GLU A 46 10.28 -4.21 15.24
N LEU A 47 10.29 -5.01 14.18
CA LEU A 47 10.43 -6.45 14.30
C LEU A 47 11.73 -6.82 15.04
N ARG A 48 12.85 -6.16 14.72
CA ARG A 48 14.12 -6.40 15.42
C ARG A 48 14.03 -6.13 16.93
N ARG A 49 13.24 -5.14 17.35
CA ARG A 49 13.04 -4.80 18.77
C ARG A 49 12.10 -5.78 19.47
N ALA A 50 10.98 -6.12 18.82
CA ALA A 50 9.93 -6.94 19.41
C ALA A 50 10.23 -8.44 19.40
N ARG A 51 11.10 -8.92 18.49
CA ARG A 51 11.32 -10.35 18.23
C ARG A 51 11.56 -11.18 19.48
N HIS A 52 12.50 -10.78 20.34
CA HIS A 52 12.87 -11.57 21.50
C HIS A 52 11.71 -11.75 22.49
N LEU A 53 10.93 -10.70 22.71
CA LEU A 53 9.80 -10.75 23.63
C LEU A 53 8.62 -11.51 23.03
N LEU A 54 8.38 -11.37 21.73
CA LEU A 54 7.41 -12.20 21.02
C LEU A 54 7.78 -13.69 21.08
N GLU A 55 9.06 -14.03 20.92
CA GLU A 55 9.57 -15.41 21.08
C GLU A 55 9.35 -15.93 22.51
N GLN A 56 9.65 -15.13 23.53
CA GLN A 56 9.40 -15.49 24.92
C GLN A 56 7.92 -15.68 25.21
N PHE A 57 7.07 -14.79 24.72
CA PHE A 57 5.62 -14.89 24.85
C PHE A 57 5.13 -16.19 24.22
N VAL A 58 5.53 -16.48 22.99
CA VAL A 58 5.16 -17.71 22.28
C VAL A 58 5.64 -18.95 23.02
N ALA A 59 6.87 -18.94 23.54
CA ALA A 59 7.38 -20.04 24.37
C ALA A 59 6.57 -20.23 25.67
N SER A 60 6.09 -19.15 26.27
CA SER A 60 5.26 -19.19 27.49
C SER A 60 3.90 -19.85 27.27
N THR A 61 3.40 -19.86 26.01
CA THR A 61 2.15 -20.57 25.65
C THR A 61 2.31 -22.10 25.65
N GLY A 62 3.54 -22.62 25.72
CA GLY A 62 3.87 -24.05 25.81
C GLY A 62 3.84 -24.82 24.48
N LYS A 63 3.10 -24.34 23.47
CA LYS A 63 2.95 -25.01 22.16
C LYS A 63 2.84 -24.04 20.97
N GLY A 64 3.14 -22.76 21.19
CA GLY A 64 3.15 -21.78 20.11
C GLY A 64 4.37 -21.86 19.21
N GLU A 65 4.17 -21.52 17.94
CA GLU A 65 5.19 -21.29 16.94
C GLU A 65 5.13 -19.83 16.49
N MET A 66 6.29 -19.19 16.36
CA MET A 66 6.41 -17.91 15.66
C MET A 66 7.20 -18.10 14.38
N ARG A 67 6.62 -17.68 13.27
CA ARG A 67 7.24 -17.56 11.96
C ARG A 67 7.42 -16.09 11.62
N THR A 68 8.57 -15.76 11.06
CA THR A 68 8.84 -14.41 10.57
C THR A 68 9.29 -14.50 9.12
N SER A 69 8.77 -13.60 8.29
CA SER A 69 9.10 -13.47 6.88
C SER A 69 9.45 -12.02 6.60
N GLY A 70 10.71 -11.77 6.25
CA GLY A 70 11.17 -10.46 5.82
C GLY A 70 11.05 -10.27 4.31
N GLY A 71 11.42 -9.08 3.84
CA GLY A 71 11.52 -8.80 2.41
C GLY A 71 10.15 -8.71 1.73
N LEU A 72 9.15 -8.21 2.45
CA LEU A 72 7.83 -7.92 1.89
C LEU A 72 7.65 -6.40 1.78
N ALA A 73 7.02 -5.98 0.69
CA ALA A 73 6.54 -4.62 0.50
C ALA A 73 5.02 -4.60 0.53
N LYS A 74 4.46 -3.60 1.20
CA LYS A 74 3.03 -3.31 1.12
C LYS A 74 2.77 -2.32 0.00
N VAL A 75 1.96 -2.74 -0.97
CA VAL A 75 1.49 -1.89 -2.07
C VAL A 75 -0.02 -1.69 -1.90
N SER A 76 -0.47 -0.44 -1.95
CA SER A 76 -1.85 -0.09 -1.67
C SER A 76 -2.48 0.72 -2.80
N LEU A 77 -3.64 0.26 -3.27
CA LEU A 77 -4.56 1.07 -4.08
C LEU A 77 -5.45 1.88 -3.14
N VAL A 78 -5.48 3.20 -3.29
CA VAL A 78 -6.27 4.11 -2.46
C VAL A 78 -7.27 4.85 -3.31
N GLY A 79 -8.52 4.95 -2.86
CA GLY A 79 -9.57 5.65 -3.59
C GLY A 79 -10.92 5.57 -2.91
N ILE A 80 -11.84 6.40 -3.38
CA ILE A 80 -13.25 6.34 -2.97
C ILE A 80 -14.00 5.27 -3.77
N GLY A 81 -15.00 4.65 -3.17
CA GLY A 81 -15.89 3.72 -3.87
C GLY A 81 -15.34 2.29 -4.05
N LEU A 82 -14.25 1.91 -3.35
CA LEU A 82 -13.71 0.55 -3.38
C LEU A 82 -14.70 -0.47 -2.81
N ARG A 83 -15.46 -0.12 -1.76
CA ARG A 83 -16.53 -0.96 -1.19
C ARG A 83 -17.63 -1.25 -2.21
N SER A 84 -17.97 -0.27 -3.04
CA SER A 84 -19.09 -0.37 -4.00
C SER A 84 -18.74 -1.18 -5.25
N HIS A 85 -17.47 -1.50 -5.47
CA HIS A 85 -16.99 -2.15 -6.68
C HIS A 85 -16.08 -3.34 -6.32
N PRO A 86 -16.66 -4.50 -5.93
CA PRO A 86 -15.88 -5.68 -5.54
C PRO A 86 -14.95 -6.18 -6.65
N GLY A 87 -15.25 -5.86 -7.91
CA GLY A 87 -14.39 -6.17 -9.07
C GLY A 87 -13.00 -5.53 -9.01
N ILE A 88 -12.80 -4.45 -8.24
CA ILE A 88 -11.51 -3.76 -8.14
C ILE A 88 -10.45 -4.66 -7.47
N ALA A 89 -10.80 -5.35 -6.38
CA ALA A 89 -9.88 -6.27 -5.71
C ALA A 89 -9.51 -7.45 -6.61
N ALA A 90 -10.50 -8.00 -7.33
CA ALA A 90 -10.26 -9.06 -8.30
C ALA A 90 -9.35 -8.61 -9.45
N HIS A 91 -9.56 -7.40 -9.97
CA HIS A 91 -8.72 -6.80 -11.01
C HIS A 91 -7.29 -6.61 -10.52
N LEU A 92 -7.10 -6.04 -9.32
CA LEU A 92 -5.79 -5.85 -8.70
C LEU A 92 -5.01 -7.17 -8.58
N CYS A 93 -5.62 -8.20 -7.98
CA CYS A 93 -4.96 -9.49 -7.81
C CYS A 93 -4.64 -10.15 -9.15
N ARG A 94 -5.54 -10.03 -10.14
CA ARG A 94 -5.34 -10.59 -11.49
C ARG A 94 -4.18 -9.90 -12.20
N SER A 95 -4.11 -8.58 -12.16
CA SER A 95 -3.05 -7.82 -12.83
C SER A 95 -1.67 -8.16 -12.28
N LEU A 96 -1.53 -8.30 -10.95
CA LEU A 96 -0.28 -8.71 -10.32
C LEU A 96 0.12 -10.15 -10.70
N THR A 97 -0.81 -11.10 -10.57
CA THR A 97 -0.52 -12.52 -10.82
C THR A 97 -0.21 -12.81 -12.29
N GLN A 98 -0.84 -12.11 -13.24
CA GLN A 98 -0.52 -12.20 -14.67
C GLN A 98 0.92 -11.75 -15.00
N HIS A 99 1.51 -10.89 -14.17
CA HIS A 99 2.89 -10.43 -14.31
C HIS A 99 3.89 -11.23 -13.47
N GLY A 100 3.46 -12.37 -12.93
CA GLY A 100 4.29 -13.25 -12.09
C GLY A 100 4.56 -12.71 -10.69
N ILE A 101 3.73 -11.78 -10.20
CA ILE A 101 3.88 -11.20 -8.86
C ILE A 101 2.91 -11.92 -7.91
N ALA A 102 3.47 -12.71 -6.99
CA ALA A 102 2.69 -13.41 -5.99
C ALA A 102 2.20 -12.44 -4.90
N VAL A 103 0.94 -12.59 -4.49
CA VAL A 103 0.32 -11.84 -3.40
C VAL A 103 0.32 -12.69 -2.14
N SER A 104 1.12 -12.32 -1.15
CA SER A 104 1.27 -13.05 0.12
C SER A 104 0.23 -12.66 1.17
N GLY A 105 -0.44 -11.52 1.00
CA GLY A 105 -1.49 -11.06 1.89
C GLY A 105 -2.34 -9.98 1.23
N LEU A 106 -3.62 -9.91 1.59
CA LEU A 106 -4.57 -8.94 1.05
C LEU A 106 -5.43 -8.39 2.19
N ALA A 107 -5.53 -7.07 2.29
CA ALA A 107 -6.41 -6.37 3.22
C ALA A 107 -7.24 -5.33 2.46
N VAL A 108 -8.55 -5.33 2.68
CA VAL A 108 -9.49 -4.41 2.02
C VAL A 108 -10.22 -3.64 3.09
N ASN A 109 -10.17 -2.31 3.00
CA ASN A 109 -11.08 -1.43 3.73
C ASN A 109 -11.81 -0.51 2.73
N GLU A 110 -12.61 0.42 3.25
CA GLU A 110 -13.46 1.29 2.42
C GLU A 110 -12.69 2.16 1.42
N LEU A 111 -11.47 2.56 1.78
CA LEU A 111 -10.67 3.54 1.04
C LEU A 111 -9.34 2.99 0.54
N ARG A 112 -8.98 1.75 0.91
CA ARG A 112 -7.69 1.15 0.62
C ARG A 112 -7.80 -0.36 0.42
N ILE A 113 -7.23 -0.83 -0.68
CA ILE A 113 -6.86 -2.24 -0.87
C ILE A 113 -5.34 -2.32 -0.74
N SER A 114 -4.84 -3.09 0.23
CA SER A 114 -3.41 -3.31 0.43
C SER A 114 -3.06 -4.76 0.14
N CYS A 115 -1.96 -4.96 -0.58
CA CYS A 115 -1.40 -6.27 -0.85
C CYS A 115 0.06 -6.34 -0.37
N LEU A 116 0.47 -7.51 0.11
CA LEU A 116 1.86 -7.82 0.42
C LEU A 116 2.46 -8.57 -0.75
N VAL A 117 3.58 -8.07 -1.26
CA VAL A 117 4.36 -8.65 -2.36
C VAL A 117 5.83 -8.77 -1.95
N ASP A 118 6.62 -9.55 -2.68
CA ASP A 118 8.09 -9.54 -2.50
C ASP A 118 8.62 -8.12 -2.72
N GLU A 119 9.46 -7.64 -1.80
CA GLU A 119 10.05 -6.29 -1.83
C GLU A 119 10.80 -6.01 -3.14
N ARG A 120 11.44 -7.03 -3.73
CA ARG A 120 12.16 -6.92 -5.01
C ARG A 120 11.22 -6.69 -6.19
N MET A 121 9.94 -7.03 -6.03
CA MET A 121 8.90 -6.84 -7.03
C MET A 121 8.08 -5.56 -6.79
N ALA A 122 8.37 -4.78 -5.75
CA ALA A 122 7.55 -3.62 -5.36
C ALA A 122 7.39 -2.59 -6.48
N GLU A 123 8.50 -2.19 -7.13
CA GLU A 123 8.46 -1.23 -8.24
C GLU A 123 7.68 -1.76 -9.44
N LYS A 124 7.90 -3.04 -9.79
CA LYS A 124 7.16 -3.71 -10.85
C LYS A 124 5.66 -3.77 -10.54
N ALA A 125 5.30 -4.10 -9.30
CA ALA A 125 3.92 -4.15 -8.83
C ALA A 125 3.24 -2.78 -8.94
N ILE A 126 3.92 -1.70 -8.52
CA ILE A 126 3.42 -0.33 -8.66
C ILE A 126 3.15 0.01 -10.12
N ASN A 127 4.10 -0.28 -11.02
CA ASN A 127 3.96 0.02 -12.44
C ASN A 127 2.80 -0.76 -13.09
N VAL A 128 2.69 -2.06 -12.80
CA VAL A 128 1.59 -2.92 -13.28
C VAL A 128 0.23 -2.39 -12.81
N LEU A 129 0.14 -1.97 -11.55
CA LEU A 129 -1.09 -1.41 -11.01
C LEU A 129 -1.41 -0.02 -11.58
N HIS A 130 -0.42 0.83 -11.78
CA HIS A 130 -0.62 2.10 -12.46
C HIS A 130 -1.15 1.91 -13.88
N GLU A 131 -0.63 0.94 -14.64
CA GLU A 131 -1.12 0.63 -15.97
C GLU A 131 -2.55 0.07 -15.93
N ALA A 132 -2.79 -0.94 -15.07
CA ALA A 132 -4.10 -1.58 -14.95
C ALA A 132 -5.22 -0.62 -14.53
N PHE A 133 -4.91 0.41 -13.75
CA PHE A 133 -5.88 1.40 -13.27
C PHE A 133 -5.78 2.77 -13.98
N GLY A 134 -4.92 2.90 -15.00
CA GLY A 134 -4.76 4.16 -15.74
C GLY A 134 -4.20 5.32 -14.91
N LEU A 135 -3.37 5.03 -13.90
CA LEU A 135 -2.75 5.99 -12.97
C LEU A 135 -1.29 6.33 -13.31
N GLY A 136 -0.78 5.81 -14.44
CA GLY A 136 0.57 6.11 -14.91
C GLY A 136 0.75 7.59 -15.28
N PRO A 137 2.00 8.08 -15.37
CA PRO A 137 2.25 9.45 -15.80
C PRO A 137 1.61 9.68 -17.16
N SER A 138 0.79 10.73 -17.28
CA SER A 138 0.35 11.24 -18.58
C SER A 138 1.61 11.59 -19.36
N SER A 139 1.92 10.82 -20.39
CA SER A 139 3.04 11.11 -21.29
C SER A 139 2.70 12.29 -22.22
N GLU A 140 2.26 13.42 -21.65
CA GLU A 140 2.25 14.72 -22.31
C GLU A 140 3.55 15.45 -21.98
N ARG A 141 4.63 15.02 -22.64
CA ARG A 141 5.76 15.89 -22.99
C ARG A 141 6.59 15.24 -24.08
N SER A 142 5.98 15.06 -25.25
CA SER A 142 6.74 14.86 -26.48
C SER A 142 7.02 16.21 -27.11
N LYS A 143 8.31 16.48 -27.35
CA LYS A 143 8.91 17.54 -28.18
C LYS A 143 8.95 18.94 -27.58
N GLY A 144 9.98 19.16 -26.76
CA GLY A 144 10.73 20.42 -26.84
C GLY A 144 11.39 20.47 -28.21
N ASP A 145 10.97 21.43 -29.02
CA ASP A 145 11.64 21.87 -30.24
C ASP A 145 12.84 22.70 -29.80
N ASP A 146 14.02 22.06 -29.67
CA ASP A 146 15.28 22.76 -29.53
C ASP A 146 15.70 23.28 -30.92
N GLY A 147 15.03 24.38 -31.32
CA GLY A 147 15.31 25.17 -32.52
C GLY A 147 15.76 26.57 -32.11
N GLU A 148 17.07 26.75 -32.17
CA GLU A 148 17.88 27.89 -31.75
C GLU A 148 17.42 29.27 -32.27
N ALA A 149 17.59 30.27 -31.42
CA ALA A 149 17.20 31.66 -31.64
C ALA A 149 17.94 32.32 -32.82
N SER A 150 17.21 33.04 -33.66
CA SER A 150 17.75 34.11 -34.49
C SER A 150 16.75 35.26 -34.54
N GLN A 151 17.25 36.45 -34.19
CA GLN A 151 16.55 37.70 -33.87
C GLN A 151 15.54 38.17 -34.94
N PRO A 152 14.47 38.90 -34.58
CA PRO A 152 13.73 39.71 -35.54
C PRO A 152 14.35 41.12 -35.67
N PRO A 153 14.47 41.70 -36.88
CA PRO A 153 14.73 43.13 -37.01
C PRO A 153 13.47 43.98 -36.79
N SER A 154 13.73 45.18 -36.27
CA SER A 154 12.81 46.22 -35.81
C SER A 154 12.09 47.00 -36.93
N ALA A 155 10.82 47.35 -36.63
CA ALA A 155 10.02 48.53 -37.03
C ALA A 155 9.65 48.81 -38.51
N ALA A 156 8.34 48.84 -38.80
CA ALA A 156 7.59 50.09 -39.04
C ALA A 156 6.07 49.85 -39.25
N SER A 157 5.31 50.86 -38.81
CA SER A 157 3.85 51.02 -38.67
C SER A 157 2.98 50.87 -39.92
N THR A 158 1.70 50.47 -39.73
CA THR A 158 0.49 51.10 -40.36
C THR A 158 -0.85 50.43 -39.93
N THR A 159 -1.65 51.18 -39.17
CA THR A 159 -3.09 51.47 -39.40
C THR A 159 -4.22 50.44 -39.09
N ARG A 160 -4.94 50.80 -38.00
CA ARG A 160 -6.41 50.93 -37.80
C ARG A 160 -7.34 49.76 -37.43
N ARG A 161 -8.07 50.08 -36.34
CA ARG A 161 -9.51 49.96 -36.04
C ARG A 161 -10.12 48.58 -35.81
N GLY A 162 -10.61 48.41 -34.58
CA GLY A 162 -12.01 47.96 -34.38
C GLY A 162 -12.24 47.00 -33.21
N GLY A 163 -12.92 47.49 -32.17
CA GLY A 163 -14.09 46.79 -31.62
C GLY A 163 -13.94 45.80 -30.45
N SER A 164 -14.52 46.21 -29.31
CA SER A 164 -15.45 45.42 -28.48
C SER A 164 -14.93 44.46 -27.38
N ARG A 165 -15.16 44.92 -26.12
CA ARG A 165 -15.78 44.22 -24.96
C ARG A 165 -15.51 42.72 -24.71
N GLY A 166 -15.10 42.39 -23.48
CA GLY A 166 -15.43 41.10 -22.86
C GLY A 166 -14.61 40.67 -21.64
N MET A 167 -15.03 41.11 -20.45
CA MET A 167 -15.10 40.41 -19.14
C MET A 167 -13.97 39.51 -18.59
N ASN A 168 -13.62 39.82 -17.33
CA ASN A 168 -12.90 39.05 -16.31
C ASN A 168 -13.35 37.59 -16.14
N GLY A 169 -12.39 36.72 -15.84
CA GLY A 169 -12.59 35.40 -15.25
C GLY A 169 -11.30 34.88 -14.60
N SER A 170 -11.28 34.86 -13.28
CA SER A 170 -10.17 34.53 -12.38
C SER A 170 -9.87 33.03 -12.24
N ASN A 171 -8.58 32.73 -12.06
CA ASN A 171 -7.93 31.66 -11.28
C ASN A 171 -8.71 30.40 -10.84
N GLY A 172 -8.09 29.26 -11.07
CA GLY A 172 -8.41 28.00 -10.40
C GLY A 172 -7.39 26.89 -10.71
N SER A 173 -6.16 27.04 -10.21
CA SER A 173 -5.19 25.96 -10.11
C SER A 173 -5.65 24.93 -9.08
N ASN A 174 -5.80 23.66 -9.46
CA ASN A 174 -5.83 22.56 -8.50
C ASN A 174 -4.79 21.52 -8.90
N GLY A 175 -3.64 21.58 -8.23
CA GLY A 175 -2.72 20.46 -8.12
C GLY A 175 -3.14 19.56 -6.96
N SER A 176 -2.98 18.26 -7.14
CA SER A 176 -2.92 17.32 -6.03
C SER A 176 -1.78 16.34 -6.30
N ASN A 177 -0.68 16.57 -5.57
CA ASN A 177 0.42 15.64 -5.42
C ASN A 177 -0.08 14.36 -4.73
N GLY A 178 -0.08 13.24 -5.44
CA GLY A 178 -0.16 11.91 -4.85
C GLY A 178 1.24 11.45 -4.45
N SER A 179 1.54 11.45 -3.14
CA SER A 179 2.77 10.88 -2.61
C SER A 179 2.67 9.35 -2.56
N ASN A 180 3.40 8.65 -3.43
CA ASN A 180 3.55 7.20 -3.38
C ASN A 180 4.69 6.82 -2.42
N GLY A 181 4.33 6.36 -1.22
CA GLY A 181 5.26 5.76 -0.26
C GLY A 181 5.11 4.24 -0.24
N ALA A 182 6.02 3.52 -0.88
CA ALA A 182 6.23 2.11 -0.59
C ALA A 182 7.01 2.01 0.72
N ASN A 183 6.37 1.54 1.79
CA ASN A 183 7.05 1.32 3.06
C ASN A 183 7.34 -0.18 3.20
N GLY A 184 8.62 -0.56 3.32
CA GLY A 184 9.03 -1.95 3.55
C GLY A 184 8.47 -2.45 4.88
N SER A 185 7.65 -3.50 4.83
CA SER A 185 6.94 -4.05 6.00
C SER A 185 7.19 -5.55 6.08
N ASN A 186 7.83 -6.02 7.15
CA ASN A 186 8.06 -7.45 7.36
C ASN A 186 6.78 -8.12 7.88
N GLY A 187 6.47 -9.32 7.41
CA GLY A 187 5.35 -10.13 7.88
C GLY A 187 5.80 -11.05 9.02
N SER A 188 5.05 -11.09 10.12
CA SER A 188 5.22 -12.08 11.20
C SER A 188 3.93 -12.84 11.40
N GLN A 189 4.01 -14.16 11.49
CA GLN A 189 2.89 -15.07 11.70
C GLN A 189 3.16 -15.84 13.00
N VAL A 190 2.32 -15.68 14.00
CA VAL A 190 2.35 -16.47 15.23
C VAL A 190 1.20 -17.48 15.17
N GLY A 191 1.50 -18.76 15.25
CA GLY A 191 0.51 -19.84 15.32
C GLY A 191 0.59 -20.56 16.65
N VAL A 192 -0.48 -20.58 17.44
CA VAL A 192 -0.49 -21.24 18.76
C VAL A 192 -1.33 -22.51 18.73
N ASP A 193 -0.71 -23.68 18.86
CA ASP A 193 -1.39 -24.98 18.96
C ASP A 193 -1.84 -25.27 20.40
N THR A 194 -3.06 -25.81 20.58
CA THR A 194 -3.62 -26.12 21.91
C THR A 194 -3.94 -27.63 22.03
N PRO A 195 -3.69 -28.32 23.17
CA PRO A 195 -3.83 -29.78 23.28
C PRO A 195 -5.28 -30.32 23.25
N GLU A 196 -5.38 -31.64 23.02
CA GLU A 196 -6.57 -32.50 23.18
C GLU A 196 -7.27 -32.31 24.54
#